data_AF-A0A350XWU0-F1
#
_entry.id   AF-A0A350XWU0-F1
#
_cell.length_a   1.000
_cell.length_b   1.000
_cell.length_c   1.000
_cell.angle_alpha   90.00
_cell.angle_beta   90.00
_cell.angle_gamma   90.00
#
_symmetry.space_group_name_H-M   'P 1'
#
loop_
_entity.id
_entity.type
_entity.pdbx_description
1 polymer ?
#
loop_
_entity_poly.entity_id
_entity_poly.type
_entity_poly.pdbx_seq_one_letter_code
_entity_poly.pdbx_strand_id
1 'polypeptide(L)' 'NEGIRHKTKPFCSVQFHPEACSGPKDTRFLFDRFISMMGGKNNAAE' A
#
# COMPACT_ATOMS: atom_id res chain seq x y z
N ASN A 1 8.41 -2.08 -14.70
CA ASN A 1 7.22 -1.27 -14.32
C ASN A 1 6.68 -1.95 -13.09
N GLU A 2 6.66 -1.26 -11.95
CA GLU A 2 6.56 -1.91 -10.62
C GLU A 2 5.17 -1.77 -9.96
N GLY A 3 4.21 -1.14 -10.65
CA GLY A 3 2.83 -1.00 -10.17
C GLY A 3 1.96 -0.11 -11.06
N ILE A 4 0.64 -0.16 -10.84
CA ILE A 4 -0.34 0.65 -11.57
C ILE A 4 -1.35 1.29 -10.62
N ARG A 5 -1.94 2.43 -11.04
CA ARG A 5 -3.02 3.12 -10.32
C ARG A 5 -4.06 3.64 -11.30
N HIS A 6 -5.33 3.44 -10.99
CA HIS A 6 -6.43 4.03 -11.75
C HIS A 6 -6.46 5.55 -11.52
N LYS A 7 -6.68 6.34 -12.59
CA LYS A 7 -6.57 7.81 -12.52
C LYS A 7 -7.63 8.46 -11.61
N THR A 8 -8.83 7.90 -11.58
CA THR A 8 -10.00 8.48 -10.91
C THR A 8 -10.66 7.61 -9.85
N LYS A 9 -10.31 6.32 -9.78
CA LYS A 9 -10.92 5.35 -8.88
C LYS A 9 -9.87 4.91 -7.87
N PRO A 10 -10.25 4.49 -6.66
CA PRO A 10 -9.31 4.09 -5.61
C PRO A 10 -8.77 2.66 -5.86
N PHE A 11 -8.21 2.41 -7.05
CA PHE A 11 -7.64 1.11 -7.41
C PHE A 11 -6.14 1.27 -7.68
N CYS A 12 -5.34 0.41 -7.08
CA CYS A 12 -3.90 0.32 -7.33
C CYS A 12 -3.40 -1.11 -7.16
N SER A 13 -2.27 -1.42 -7.79
CA SER A 13 -1.54 -2.67 -7.58
C SER A 13 -0.03 -2.45 -7.66
N VAL A 14 0.72 -3.41 -7.12
CA VAL A 14 2.18 -3.51 -7.22
C VAL A 14 2.55 -4.88 -7.77
N GLN A 15 3.69 -4.96 -8.45
CA GLN A 15 4.18 -6.23 -9.03
C GLN A 15 5.02 -7.05 -8.04
N PHE A 16 5.60 -6.39 -7.04
CA PHE A 16 6.42 -6.99 -6.00
C PHE A 16 5.59 -7.37 -4.76
N HIS A 17 6.26 -8.00 -3.79
CA HIS A 17 5.70 -8.49 -2.53
C HIS A 17 5.91 -7.46 -1.39
N PRO A 18 4.93 -6.56 -1.12
CA PRO A 18 5.08 -5.53 -0.09
C PRO A 18 5.05 -6.07 1.35
N GLU A 19 4.60 -7.31 1.55
CA GLU A 19 4.56 -7.99 2.84
C GLU A 19 5.95 -8.40 3.35
N ALA A 20 6.92 -8.51 2.44
CA ALA A 20 8.32 -8.79 2.76
C ALA A 20 8.53 -9.99 3.72
N CYS A 21 8.07 -11.19 3.31
CA CYS A 21 8.40 -12.45 3.98
C CYS A 21 9.71 -13.03 3.43
N SER A 22 10.83 -12.57 4.00
CA SER A 22 12.25 -12.74 3.59
C SER A 22 12.84 -11.58 2.77
N GLY A 23 12.26 -10.37 2.86
CA GLY A 23 12.72 -9.17 2.15
C GLY A 23 12.73 -7.89 3.00
N PRO A 24 13.17 -6.74 2.45
CA PRO A 24 13.16 -5.45 3.15
C PRO A 24 11.72 -4.93 3.34
N LYS A 25 11.45 -4.34 4.50
CA LYS A 25 10.11 -3.84 4.90
C LYS A 25 9.77 -2.45 4.36
N ASP A 26 10.56 -1.97 3.39
CA ASP A 26 10.55 -0.59 2.88
C ASP A 26 9.23 -0.19 2.20
N THR A 27 8.39 -1.17 1.89
CA THR A 27 7.12 -0.97 1.17
C THR A 27 5.87 -1.25 2.01
N ARG A 28 6.02 -1.43 3.33
CA ARG A 28 4.91 -1.68 4.26
C ARG A 28 3.85 -0.57 4.28
N PHE A 29 4.25 0.68 4.00
CA PHE A 29 3.34 1.83 3.92
C PHE A 29 2.20 1.66 2.91
N LEU A 30 2.35 0.75 1.93
CA LEU A 30 1.31 0.43 0.96
C LEU A 30 0.07 -0.19 1.64
N PHE A 31 0.25 -0.94 2.73
CA PHE A 31 -0.86 -1.49 3.52
C PHE A 31 -1.60 -0.38 4.28
N ASP A 32 -0.88 0.54 4.91
CA ASP A 32 -1.50 1.68 5.60
C ASP A 32 -2.32 2.53 4.62
N ARG A 33 -1.77 2.77 3.43
CA ARG A 33 -2.48 3.46 2.36
C ARG A 33 -3.76 2.72 1.94
N PHE A 34 -3.69 1.40 1.78
CA PHE A 34 -4.85 0.59 1.43
C PHE A 34 -5.95 0.66 2.51
N ILE A 35 -5.59 0.59 3.79
CA ILE A 35 -6.52 0.72 4.92
C ILE A 35 -7.16 2.11 4.94
N SER A 36 -6.37 3.16 4.71
CA SER A 36 -6.88 4.53 4.61
C SER A 36 -7.91 4.67 3.48
N MET A 37 -7.67 4.03 2.34
CA MET A 37 -8.60 4.03 1.20
C MET A 37 -9.92 3.32 1.51
N MET A 38 -9.92 2.35 2.44
CA MET A 38 -11.13 1.69 2.93
C MET A 38 -11.89 2.48 4.00
N GLY A 39 -11.41 3.68 4.38
CA GLY A 39 -12.00 4.49 5.46
C GLY A 39 -11.55 4.08 6.86
N GLY A 40 -10.52 3.24 6.98
CA GLY A 40 -9.90 2.92 8.26
C GLY A 40 -9.13 4.14 8.80
N LYS A 41 -9.32 4.48 10.07
CA LYS A 41 -8.50 5.48 10.76
C LYS A 41 -7.12 4.88 11.02
N ASN A 42 -6.10 5.38 10.33
CA ASN A 42 -4.72 5.03 10.64
C ASN A 42 -4.25 5.88 11.82
N ASN A 43 -3.86 5.24 12.92
CA ASN A 43 -3.21 5.89 14.06
C ASN A 43 -1.71 6.16 13.80
N ALA A 44 -1.25 6.11 12.55
CA ALA A 44 0.18 6.20 12.17
C ALA A 44 0.72 7.65 12.14
N ALA A 45 0.13 8.53 12.95
CA ALA A 45 0.68 9.84 13.28
C ALA A 45 1.17 9.80 14.73
N GLU A 46 2.13 8.91 15.00
CA GLU A 46 3.07 8.98 16.13
C GLU A 46 4.41 8.40 15.67
#